data_AF-A0AAU6VSJ6-F1
#
_entry.id   AF-A0AAU6VSJ6-F1
#
_cell.length_a   1.000
_cell.length_b   1.000
_cell.length_c   1.000
_cell.angle_alpha   90.00
_cell.angle_beta   90.00
_cell.angle_gamma   90.00
#
_symmetry.space_group_name_H-M   'P 1'
#
loop_
_entity.id
_entity.type
_entity.pdbx_description
1 polymer ?
#
loop_
_entity_poly.entity_id
_entity_poly.type
_entity_poly.pdbx_seq_one_letter_code
_entity_poly.pdbx_strand_id
1 'polypeptide(L)'
;MQPNSDGKYIVKVIDFKSVFLPSPADVLQLLGLPNNFVKLIPSLEDRYDQPLRVSRSSRAEMSKKGVARPTIKKLLNWFEFLPIPIKRFLSVPHVLKTRRAMNVGSNAGLWNALSYGYRISAQDDEFTLLLDFIDARAKVDYQMVKSIKSEIRKGVIKENDLNAIWLAQVDIWIEYSGVPADQLVFYSLYAASENTQFSRSEKENSAILKAFFHLFFDFYFSAIAHYELGLSLYYMRCGAKEIGEPHRSFFSSVINGYNDNGRACFSSMLSELRTILAKNELGSSWRSLAAYIDIDESGECAETLNDKQYKQLKDWRNGKNMPSANKLRKFVSNYMNALGGNDVDSVLIYLRIARGIDELVVRLCEQVKDESVVSIIAEVLAEYPKYFERYKQNLV
;
A
#
# COMPACT_ATOMS: atom_id res chain seq x y z
N MET A 1 17.89 21.85 -4.47
CA MET A 1 18.79 20.70 -4.18
C MET A 1 20.21 21.22 -4.10
N GLN A 2 20.97 20.79 -3.10
CA GLN A 2 22.42 21.05 -3.04
C GLN A 2 23.17 19.84 -3.64
N PRO A 3 24.29 20.07 -4.36
CA PRO A 3 25.14 18.99 -4.84
C PRO A 3 25.83 18.28 -3.67
N ASN A 4 26.27 17.04 -3.89
CA ASN A 4 27.15 16.30 -2.99
C ASN A 4 28.59 16.86 -3.05
N SER A 5 29.50 16.24 -2.28
CA SER A 5 30.94 16.57 -2.26
C SER A 5 31.59 16.60 -3.64
N ASP A 6 31.08 15.80 -4.58
CA ASP A 6 31.62 15.65 -5.94
C ASP A 6 30.94 16.59 -6.96
N GLY A 7 30.15 17.56 -6.50
CA GLY A 7 29.41 18.49 -7.38
C GLY A 7 28.22 17.85 -8.11
N LYS A 8 27.81 16.64 -7.74
CA LYS A 8 26.71 15.88 -8.36
C LYS A 8 25.41 16.00 -7.57
N TYR A 9 24.30 15.95 -8.26
CA TYR A 9 22.97 16.04 -7.67
C TYR A 9 22.37 14.64 -7.50
N ILE A 10 21.95 14.32 -6.28
CA ILE A 10 21.35 13.03 -5.93
C ILE A 10 19.89 13.24 -5.56
N VAL A 11 18.99 12.49 -6.20
CA VAL A 11 17.59 12.38 -5.80
C VAL A 11 17.49 11.21 -4.82
N LYS A 12 17.67 11.50 -3.52
CA LYS A 12 17.57 10.49 -2.47
C LYS A 12 16.11 10.05 -2.31
N VAL A 13 15.89 8.75 -2.21
CA VAL A 13 14.65 8.21 -1.66
C VAL A 13 14.68 8.53 -0.17
N ILE A 14 13.70 9.32 0.28
CA ILE A 14 13.51 9.61 1.70
C ILE A 14 12.64 8.49 2.25
N ASP A 15 13.09 7.87 3.33
CA ASP A 15 12.39 6.79 3.99
C ASP A 15 12.74 6.82 5.48
N PHE A 16 11.72 6.86 6.32
CA PHE A 16 11.85 6.81 7.77
C PHE A 16 11.16 5.54 8.28
N LYS A 17 11.85 4.75 9.09
CA LYS A 17 11.25 3.55 9.68
C LYS A 17 10.16 3.97 10.66
N SER A 18 8.91 3.63 10.34
CA SER A 18 7.76 3.86 11.22
C SER A 18 6.71 2.79 10.95
N VAL A 19 6.24 2.15 12.02
CA VAL A 19 5.14 1.18 11.98
C VAL A 19 3.79 1.90 11.95
N PHE A 20 3.68 3.02 12.67
CA PHE A 20 2.45 3.82 12.75
C PHE A 20 2.10 4.49 11.41
N LEU A 21 3.10 4.98 10.68
CA LEU A 21 2.94 5.58 9.36
C LEU A 21 4.06 5.08 8.43
N PRO A 22 3.85 3.99 7.68
CA PRO A 22 4.86 3.47 6.77
C PRO A 22 5.19 4.48 5.68
N SER A 23 6.37 4.31 5.07
CA SER A 23 6.79 5.19 3.98
C SER A 23 5.87 5.00 2.78
N PRO A 24 5.46 6.08 2.09
CA PRO A 24 4.71 5.93 0.85
C PRO A 24 5.45 5.12 -0.20
N ALA A 25 6.80 5.13 -0.19
CA ALA A 25 7.57 4.30 -1.12
C ALA A 25 7.32 2.81 -0.88
N ASP A 26 7.23 2.37 0.37
CA ASP A 26 6.94 0.98 0.70
C ASP A 26 5.51 0.61 0.28
N VAL A 27 4.54 1.47 0.62
CA VAL A 27 3.13 1.25 0.26
C VAL A 27 2.93 1.21 -1.25
N LEU A 28 3.49 2.17 -1.99
CA LEU A 28 3.43 2.20 -3.46
C LEU A 28 4.11 0.97 -4.07
N GLN A 29 5.22 0.51 -3.50
CA GLN A 29 5.89 -0.71 -3.99
C GLN A 29 5.00 -1.94 -3.85
N LEU A 30 4.33 -2.12 -2.71
CA LEU A 30 3.43 -3.24 -2.45
C LEU A 30 2.24 -3.25 -3.43
N LEU A 31 1.75 -2.07 -3.79
CA LEU A 31 0.70 -1.92 -4.80
C LEU A 31 1.20 -2.06 -6.25
N GLY A 32 2.48 -2.34 -6.46
CA GLY A 32 3.09 -2.42 -7.79
C GLY A 32 3.14 -1.07 -8.52
N LEU A 33 3.07 0.04 -7.78
CA LEU A 33 3.11 1.40 -8.30
C LEU A 33 4.54 1.98 -8.30
N PRO A 34 4.81 3.02 -9.10
CA PRO A 34 6.08 3.73 -9.06
C PRO A 34 6.40 4.28 -7.66
N ASN A 35 7.35 3.67 -6.97
CA ASN A 35 7.68 4.01 -5.59
C ASN A 35 8.81 5.03 -5.42
N ASN A 36 9.35 5.55 -6.51
CA ASN A 36 10.32 6.62 -6.48
C ASN A 36 10.28 7.40 -7.79
N PHE A 37 10.92 8.57 -7.75
CA PHE A 37 10.99 9.50 -8.86
C PHE A 37 11.49 8.85 -10.17
N VAL A 38 12.53 8.00 -10.09
CA VAL A 38 13.10 7.35 -11.29
C VAL A 38 12.12 6.38 -11.92
N LYS A 39 11.37 5.63 -11.11
CA LYS A 39 10.32 4.71 -11.59
C LYS A 39 9.07 5.42 -12.09
N LEU A 40 8.85 6.68 -11.68
CA LEU A 40 7.71 7.48 -12.16
C LEU A 40 7.93 7.99 -13.59
N ILE A 41 9.19 8.22 -14.00
CA ILE A 41 9.51 8.79 -15.32
C ILE A 41 8.84 7.99 -16.46
N PRO A 42 8.99 6.65 -16.58
CA PRO A 42 8.36 5.90 -17.68
C PRO A 42 6.84 6.06 -17.72
N SER A 43 6.18 6.12 -16.56
CA SER A 43 4.73 6.33 -16.50
C SER A 43 4.31 7.71 -16.98
N LEU A 44 5.13 8.74 -16.76
CA LEU A 44 4.89 10.09 -17.28
C LEU A 44 5.21 10.20 -18.77
N GLU A 45 6.27 9.52 -19.23
CA GLU A 45 6.61 9.45 -20.65
C GLU A 45 5.46 8.83 -21.45
N ASP A 46 4.91 7.71 -20.98
CA ASP A 46 3.77 7.01 -21.57
C ASP A 46 2.49 7.85 -21.52
N ARG A 47 2.18 8.46 -20.37
CA ARG A 47 0.95 9.25 -20.19
C ARG A 47 0.89 10.50 -21.06
N TYR A 48 2.01 11.18 -21.26
CA TYR A 48 2.06 12.46 -21.96
C TYR A 48 2.65 12.37 -23.37
N ASP A 49 3.10 11.19 -23.80
CA ASP A 49 3.83 10.98 -25.05
C ASP A 49 5.03 11.94 -25.19
N GLN A 50 5.77 12.13 -24.09
CA GLN A 50 6.92 13.04 -24.01
C GLN A 50 8.14 12.35 -23.43
N PRO A 51 9.10 11.87 -24.25
CA PRO A 51 10.27 11.15 -23.75
C PRO A 51 11.29 12.08 -23.07
N LEU A 52 11.77 11.68 -21.90
CA LEU A 52 12.87 12.35 -21.21
C LEU A 52 14.19 12.00 -21.91
N ARG A 53 14.84 12.98 -22.54
CA ARG A 53 16.15 12.83 -23.23
C ARG A 53 17.34 12.68 -22.27
N VAL A 54 17.26 11.72 -21.36
CA VAL A 54 18.28 11.31 -20.40
C VAL A 54 18.43 9.79 -20.49
N SER A 55 19.65 9.32 -20.70
CA SER A 55 19.94 7.89 -20.86
C SER A 55 19.55 7.08 -19.63
N ARG A 56 19.20 5.80 -19.83
CA ARG A 56 18.82 4.87 -18.75
C ARG A 56 19.89 4.77 -17.65
N SER A 57 21.17 4.77 -18.02
CA SER A 57 22.29 4.78 -17.07
C SER A 57 22.32 6.04 -16.22
N SER A 58 22.15 7.22 -16.84
CA SER A 58 22.07 8.48 -16.09
C SER A 58 20.85 8.51 -15.16
N ARG A 59 19.70 7.95 -15.57
CA ARG A 59 18.53 7.83 -14.70
C ARG A 59 18.80 6.95 -13.49
N ALA A 60 19.47 5.81 -13.68
CA ALA A 60 19.84 4.93 -12.58
C ALA A 60 20.84 5.57 -11.60
N GLU A 61 21.76 6.39 -12.10
CA GLU A 61 22.74 7.10 -11.26
C GLU A 61 22.12 8.26 -10.45
N MET A 62 20.97 8.80 -10.86
CA MET A 62 20.29 9.88 -10.11
C MET A 62 19.98 9.49 -8.66
N SER A 63 19.67 8.22 -8.40
CA SER A 63 19.40 7.71 -7.05
C SER A 63 20.60 7.09 -6.34
N LYS A 64 21.75 6.96 -7.03
CA LYS A 64 22.97 6.33 -6.51
C LYS A 64 24.11 7.34 -6.30
N LYS A 65 24.94 7.56 -7.33
CA LYS A 65 26.13 8.44 -7.26
C LYS A 65 25.83 9.90 -7.61
N GLY A 66 24.63 10.17 -8.10
CA GLY A 66 24.19 11.47 -8.56
C GLY A 66 24.60 11.77 -10.00
N VAL A 67 23.99 12.82 -10.55
CA VAL A 67 24.21 13.26 -11.93
C VAL A 67 24.71 14.70 -11.98
N ALA A 68 25.40 15.04 -13.05
CA ALA A 68 25.88 16.39 -13.28
C ALA A 68 24.72 17.38 -13.50
N ARG A 69 24.99 18.67 -13.25
CA ARG A 69 24.04 19.78 -13.43
C ARG A 69 23.30 19.78 -14.78
N PRO A 70 23.94 19.49 -15.94
CA PRO A 70 23.23 19.46 -17.22
C PRO A 70 22.12 18.42 -17.28
N THR A 71 22.31 17.26 -16.64
CA THR A 71 21.29 16.19 -16.59
C THR A 71 20.09 16.62 -15.74
N ILE A 72 20.31 17.27 -14.60
CA ILE A 72 19.23 17.85 -13.79
C ILE A 72 18.48 18.94 -14.56
N LYS A 73 19.20 19.80 -15.29
CA LYS A 73 18.56 20.83 -16.11
C LYS A 73 17.64 20.22 -17.18
N LYS A 74 18.09 19.15 -17.86
CA LYS A 74 17.23 18.41 -18.81
C LYS A 74 15.97 17.86 -18.14
N LEU A 75 16.10 17.32 -16.93
CA LEU A 75 14.97 16.80 -16.16
C LEU A 75 13.96 17.89 -15.80
N LEU A 76 14.43 19.01 -15.23
CA LEU A 76 13.56 20.12 -14.84
C LEU A 76 12.85 20.74 -16.04
N ASN A 77 13.57 20.99 -17.14
CA ASN A 77 12.99 21.48 -18.38
C ASN A 77 11.92 20.53 -18.95
N TRP A 78 12.16 19.22 -18.85
CA TRP A 78 11.18 18.22 -19.28
C TRP A 78 9.93 18.26 -18.40
N PHE A 79 10.05 18.40 -17.08
CA PHE A 79 8.88 18.59 -16.20
C PHE A 79 8.07 19.82 -16.55
N GLU A 80 8.73 20.96 -16.77
CA GLU A 80 8.08 22.21 -17.14
C GLU A 80 7.31 22.10 -18.47
N PHE A 81 7.69 21.17 -19.33
CA PHE A 81 7.00 20.89 -20.60
C PHE A 81 5.77 19.99 -20.44
N LEU A 82 5.70 19.17 -19.38
CA LEU A 82 4.54 18.32 -19.15
C LEU A 82 3.32 19.18 -18.77
N PRO A 83 2.09 18.79 -19.18
CA PRO A 83 0.86 19.50 -18.82
C PRO A 83 0.45 19.23 -17.36
N ILE A 84 1.41 19.33 -16.45
CA ILE A 84 1.25 19.17 -15.00
C ILE A 84 1.18 20.58 -14.39
N PRO A 85 0.21 20.88 -13.51
CA PRO A 85 0.11 22.20 -12.88
C PRO A 85 1.17 22.42 -11.79
N ILE A 86 2.47 22.36 -12.12
CA ILE A 86 3.62 22.42 -11.18
C ILE A 86 3.52 23.60 -10.21
N LYS A 87 3.06 24.77 -10.69
CA LYS A 87 2.88 25.96 -9.84
C LYS A 87 1.88 25.74 -8.70
N ARG A 88 0.85 24.91 -8.91
CA ARG A 88 -0.10 24.54 -7.87
C ARG A 88 0.53 23.59 -6.84
N PHE A 89 1.36 22.64 -7.29
CA PHE A 89 2.09 21.73 -6.39
C PHE A 89 3.07 22.47 -5.46
N LEU A 90 3.64 23.60 -5.90
CA LEU A 90 4.64 24.37 -5.14
C LEU A 90 4.05 25.43 -4.19
N SER A 91 2.84 25.20 -3.70
CA SER A 91 2.24 26.06 -2.68
C SER A 91 3.14 26.19 -1.44
N VAL A 92 3.45 27.43 -1.03
CA VAL A 92 4.38 27.72 0.08
C VAL A 92 3.92 27.04 1.39
N PRO A 93 2.65 27.13 1.82
CA PRO A 93 2.18 26.43 3.02
C PRO A 93 2.45 24.92 2.98
N HIS A 94 2.19 24.26 1.85
CA HIS A 94 2.38 22.82 1.72
C HIS A 94 3.86 22.43 1.71
N VAL A 95 4.70 23.18 0.98
CA VAL A 95 6.16 22.96 0.98
C VAL A 95 6.74 23.11 2.39
N LEU A 96 6.29 24.11 3.15
CA LEU A 96 6.71 24.29 4.54
C LEU A 96 6.23 23.16 5.45
N LYS A 97 4.98 22.70 5.30
CA LYS A 97 4.42 21.55 6.05
C LYS A 97 5.26 20.29 5.79
N THR A 98 5.51 19.95 4.52
CA THR A 98 6.33 18.82 4.12
C THR A 98 7.75 18.92 4.67
N ARG A 99 8.41 20.08 4.53
CA ARG A 99 9.78 20.27 5.02
C ARG A 99 9.88 20.11 6.53
N ARG A 100 8.93 20.66 7.29
CA ARG A 100 8.91 20.54 8.77
C ARG A 100 8.81 19.08 9.20
N ALA A 101 7.93 18.30 8.56
CA ALA A 101 7.79 16.87 8.86
C ALA A 101 9.04 16.06 8.48
N MET A 102 9.64 16.32 7.32
CA MET A 102 10.89 15.66 6.92
C MET A 102 12.05 16.00 7.86
N ASN A 103 12.16 17.24 8.34
CA ASN A 103 13.22 17.65 9.26
C ASN A 103 13.16 16.94 10.61
N VAL A 104 11.96 16.55 11.07
CA VAL A 104 11.81 15.75 12.28
C VAL A 104 11.90 14.24 11.99
N GLY A 105 12.14 13.84 10.73
CA GLY A 105 12.27 12.44 10.35
C GLY A 105 10.96 11.66 10.34
N SER A 106 9.86 12.30 9.96
CA SER A 106 8.53 11.69 9.86
C SER A 106 8.13 11.47 8.40
N ASN A 107 7.51 10.31 8.11
CA ASN A 107 6.97 9.98 6.78
C ASN A 107 5.80 10.88 6.38
N ALA A 108 5.21 11.62 7.32
CA ALA A 108 4.16 12.59 7.05
C ALA A 108 4.57 13.60 5.98
N GLY A 109 5.86 13.95 5.86
CA GLY A 109 6.31 14.90 4.85
C GLY A 109 6.00 14.44 3.42
N LEU A 110 6.25 13.15 3.14
CA LEU A 110 6.03 12.55 1.83
C LEU A 110 4.54 12.27 1.58
N TRP A 111 3.83 11.77 2.58
CA TRP A 111 2.37 11.57 2.50
C TRP A 111 1.62 12.88 2.24
N ASN A 112 1.97 13.96 2.94
CA ASN A 112 1.40 15.29 2.69
C ASN A 112 1.62 15.76 1.26
N ALA A 113 2.81 15.51 0.69
CA ALA A 113 3.12 15.90 -0.68
C ALA A 113 2.30 15.07 -1.70
N LEU A 114 2.16 13.76 -1.47
CA LEU A 114 1.38 12.86 -2.33
C LEU A 114 -0.11 13.17 -2.26
N SER A 115 -0.69 13.27 -1.05
CA SER A 115 -2.11 13.60 -0.85
C SER A 115 -2.45 14.95 -1.49
N TYR A 116 -1.66 15.98 -1.21
CA TYR A 116 -1.87 17.30 -1.81
C TYR A 116 -1.77 17.26 -3.34
N GLY A 117 -0.77 16.54 -3.85
CA GLY A 117 -0.58 16.41 -5.29
C GLY A 117 -1.75 15.71 -5.97
N TYR A 118 -2.28 14.66 -5.34
CA TYR A 118 -3.45 13.94 -5.83
C TYR A 118 -4.67 14.86 -5.90
N ARG A 119 -4.99 15.56 -4.79
CA ARG A 119 -6.17 16.44 -4.70
C ARG A 119 -6.16 17.62 -5.66
N ILE A 120 -4.99 18.10 -6.09
CA ILE A 120 -4.90 19.13 -7.14
C ILE A 120 -5.20 18.55 -8.52
N SER A 121 -4.87 17.27 -8.73
CA SER A 121 -4.95 16.60 -10.03
C SER A 121 -6.27 15.89 -10.29
N ALA A 122 -6.97 15.48 -9.23
CA ALA A 122 -8.22 14.72 -9.30
C ALA A 122 -9.43 15.61 -8.99
N GLN A 123 -10.57 15.24 -9.58
CA GLN A 123 -11.89 15.76 -9.22
C GLN A 123 -12.65 14.65 -8.51
N ASP A 124 -13.40 14.99 -7.45
CA ASP A 124 -14.18 14.09 -6.56
C ASP A 124 -14.25 12.62 -7.00
N ASP A 125 -13.47 11.76 -6.33
CA ASP A 125 -13.32 10.35 -6.63
C ASP A 125 -13.39 9.46 -5.37
N GLU A 126 -13.22 8.16 -5.56
CA GLU A 126 -13.25 7.13 -4.51
C GLU A 126 -12.17 7.29 -3.44
N PHE A 127 -11.11 8.06 -3.68
CA PHE A 127 -9.98 8.18 -2.77
C PHE A 127 -10.17 9.22 -1.68
N THR A 128 -11.23 10.02 -1.73
CA THR A 128 -11.45 11.14 -0.78
C THR A 128 -11.30 10.70 0.68
N LEU A 129 -12.00 9.64 1.11
CA LEU A 129 -11.91 9.13 2.49
C LEU A 129 -10.52 8.57 2.84
N LEU A 130 -9.87 7.88 1.90
CA LEU A 130 -8.50 7.38 2.11
C LEU A 130 -7.52 8.53 2.32
N LEU A 131 -7.63 9.59 1.53
CA LEU A 131 -6.76 10.75 1.62
C LEU A 131 -6.99 11.52 2.93
N ASP A 132 -8.23 11.62 3.39
CA ASP A 132 -8.56 12.23 4.68
C ASP A 132 -7.93 11.44 5.84
N PHE A 133 -8.03 10.11 5.81
CA PHE A 133 -7.33 9.23 6.75
C PHE A 133 -5.82 9.42 6.72
N ILE A 134 -5.21 9.41 5.53
CA ILE A 134 -3.76 9.60 5.37
C ILE A 134 -3.33 10.97 5.93
N ASP A 135 -4.08 12.03 5.64
CA ASP A 135 -3.78 13.38 6.11
C ASP A 135 -3.89 13.49 7.64
N ALA A 136 -4.90 12.86 8.24
CA ALA A 136 -5.08 12.78 9.69
C ALA A 136 -3.94 11.97 10.35
N ARG A 137 -3.66 10.77 9.84
CA ARG A 137 -2.58 9.89 10.34
C ARG A 137 -1.21 10.56 10.21
N ALA A 138 -0.95 11.26 9.10
CA ALA A 138 0.27 12.04 8.88
C ALA A 138 0.42 13.20 9.86
N LYS A 139 -0.68 13.89 10.20
CA LYS A 139 -0.66 14.95 11.21
C LYS A 139 -0.27 14.40 12.57
N VAL A 140 -0.87 13.29 12.99
CA VAL A 140 -0.60 12.63 14.27
C VAL A 140 0.84 12.11 14.33
N ASP A 141 1.31 11.41 13.30
CA ASP A 141 2.70 10.91 13.23
C ASP A 141 3.72 12.05 13.37
N TYR A 142 3.52 13.15 12.64
CA TYR A 142 4.39 14.32 12.74
C TYR A 142 4.43 14.89 14.17
N GLN A 143 3.27 15.02 14.82
CA GLN A 143 3.19 15.54 16.19
C GLN A 143 3.88 14.60 17.19
N MET A 144 3.62 13.30 17.08
CA MET A 144 4.21 12.26 17.91
C MET A 144 5.75 12.26 17.80
N VAL A 145 6.28 12.13 16.58
CA VAL A 145 7.74 12.10 16.34
C VAL A 145 8.41 13.40 16.79
N LYS A 146 7.77 14.55 16.53
CA LYS A 146 8.28 15.84 16.98
C LYS A 146 8.35 15.94 18.51
N SER A 147 7.31 15.47 19.20
CA SER A 147 7.23 15.48 20.67
C SER A 147 8.34 14.62 21.27
N ILE A 148 8.46 13.36 20.83
CA ILE A 148 9.47 12.42 21.31
C ILE A 148 10.88 12.97 21.09
N LYS A 149 11.17 13.50 19.89
CA LYS A 149 12.49 14.12 19.61
C LYS A 149 12.76 15.35 20.47
N SER A 150 11.74 16.11 20.84
CA SER A 150 11.88 17.23 21.77
C SER A 150 12.27 16.73 23.16
N GLU A 151 11.58 15.71 23.69
CA GLU A 151 11.88 15.13 25.01
C GLU A 151 13.25 14.45 25.06
N ILE A 152 13.68 13.80 23.96
CA ILE A 152 15.05 13.28 23.83
C ILE A 152 16.08 14.40 23.91
N ARG A 153 15.87 15.51 23.19
CA ARG A 153 16.80 16.66 23.23
C ARG A 153 16.89 17.34 24.60
N LYS A 154 15.79 17.32 25.36
CA LYS A 154 15.76 17.81 26.74
C LYS A 154 16.38 16.84 27.75
N GLY A 155 16.71 15.62 27.34
CA GLY A 155 17.23 14.56 28.21
C GLY A 155 16.17 13.90 29.10
N VAL A 156 14.88 14.14 28.84
CA VAL A 156 13.77 13.50 29.58
C VAL A 156 13.63 12.03 29.18
N ILE A 157 13.80 11.74 27.89
CA ILE A 157 13.84 10.39 27.34
C ILE A 157 15.26 10.11 26.84
N LYS A 158 15.83 8.95 27.17
CA LYS A 158 17.10 8.51 26.58
C LYS A 158 16.84 7.97 25.17
N GLU A 159 17.68 8.35 24.20
CA GLU A 159 17.49 7.98 22.78
C GLU A 159 17.43 6.46 22.52
N ASN A 160 18.08 5.66 23.38
CA ASN A 160 18.11 4.20 23.27
C ASN A 160 17.12 3.48 24.21
N ASP A 161 16.32 4.23 24.97
CA ASP A 161 15.32 3.66 25.88
C ASP A 161 14.02 3.37 25.10
N LEU A 162 13.96 2.16 24.54
CA LEU A 162 12.82 1.70 23.74
C LEU A 162 11.52 1.69 24.55
N ASN A 163 11.59 1.45 25.87
CA ASN A 163 10.42 1.47 26.73
C ASN A 163 9.88 2.89 26.89
N ALA A 164 10.74 3.86 27.24
CA ALA A 164 10.34 5.25 27.35
C ALA A 164 9.81 5.82 26.02
N ILE A 165 10.43 5.42 24.90
CA ILE A 165 9.95 5.78 23.55
C ILE A 165 8.59 5.15 23.26
N TRP A 166 8.35 3.90 23.66
CA TRP A 166 7.05 3.24 23.51
C TRP A 166 5.98 3.92 24.37
N LEU A 167 6.25 4.15 25.65
CA LEU A 167 5.32 4.81 26.58
C LEU A 167 4.89 6.19 26.08
N ALA A 168 5.79 6.93 25.43
CA ALA A 168 5.48 8.22 24.81
C ALA A 168 4.57 8.13 23.56
N GLN A 169 4.29 6.92 23.07
CA GLN A 169 3.44 6.63 21.89
C GLN A 169 2.15 5.89 22.24
N VAL A 170 2.06 5.26 23.42
CA VAL A 170 0.93 4.38 23.79
C VAL A 170 -0.41 5.09 23.62
N ASP A 171 -0.56 6.31 24.13
CA ASP A 171 -1.82 7.06 24.04
C ASP A 171 -2.21 7.34 22.59
N ILE A 172 -1.22 7.58 21.72
CA ILE A 172 -1.44 7.78 20.28
C ILE A 172 -1.95 6.50 19.62
N TRP A 173 -1.40 5.34 19.98
CA TRP A 173 -1.91 4.06 19.50
C TRP A 173 -3.32 3.79 20.00
N ILE A 174 -3.62 4.07 21.26
CA ILE A 174 -4.96 3.87 21.82
C ILE A 174 -6.00 4.73 21.10
N GLU A 175 -5.69 6.00 20.86
CA GLU A 175 -6.64 6.96 20.30
C GLU A 175 -6.79 6.82 18.77
N TYR A 176 -5.68 6.61 18.05
CA TYR A 176 -5.64 6.77 16.59
C TYR A 176 -5.45 5.46 15.81
N SER A 177 -5.45 4.30 16.47
CA SER A 177 -5.31 2.98 15.81
C SER A 177 -6.52 2.07 16.03
N GLY A 178 -6.62 1.03 15.20
CA GLY A 178 -7.53 -0.11 15.33
C GLY A 178 -6.94 -1.30 16.08
N VAL A 179 -5.77 -1.16 16.69
CA VAL A 179 -5.08 -2.25 17.38
C VAL A 179 -5.87 -2.65 18.64
N PRO A 180 -6.13 -3.95 18.86
CA PRO A 180 -6.83 -4.41 20.05
C PRO A 180 -6.10 -4.01 21.35
N ALA A 181 -6.85 -3.58 22.36
CA ALA A 181 -6.29 -3.04 23.59
C ALA A 181 -5.42 -4.05 24.35
N ASP A 182 -5.81 -5.33 24.34
CA ASP A 182 -5.05 -6.43 24.91
C ASP A 182 -3.66 -6.57 24.26
N GLN A 183 -3.56 -6.33 22.95
CA GLN A 183 -2.29 -6.39 22.21
C GLN A 183 -1.39 -5.19 22.56
N LEU A 184 -1.96 -3.99 22.73
CA LEU A 184 -1.22 -2.81 23.19
C LEU A 184 -0.70 -2.98 24.62
N VAL A 185 -1.52 -3.53 25.51
CA VAL A 185 -1.13 -3.85 26.90
C VAL A 185 -0.01 -4.89 26.88
N PHE A 186 -0.16 -5.95 26.10
CA PHE A 186 0.86 -6.99 26.00
C PHE A 186 2.19 -6.45 25.47
N TYR A 187 2.17 -5.63 24.42
CA TYR A 187 3.38 -4.98 23.91
C TYR A 187 4.00 -4.03 24.94
N SER A 188 3.19 -3.32 25.74
CA SER A 188 3.68 -2.46 26.82
C SER A 188 4.40 -3.22 27.92
N LEU A 189 3.84 -4.37 28.34
CA LEU A 189 4.49 -5.27 29.30
C LEU A 189 5.82 -5.80 28.73
N TYR A 190 5.85 -6.12 27.44
CA TYR A 190 7.07 -6.52 26.77
C TYR A 190 8.11 -5.39 26.73
N ALA A 191 7.73 -4.17 26.34
CA ALA A 191 8.61 -3.02 26.28
C ALA A 191 9.24 -2.69 27.64
N ALA A 192 8.48 -2.87 28.73
CA ALA A 192 8.94 -2.65 30.10
C ALA A 192 9.85 -3.76 30.65
N SER A 193 9.93 -4.94 30.00
CA SER A 193 10.75 -6.05 30.48
C SER A 193 12.25 -5.80 30.22
N GLU A 194 13.02 -5.58 31.29
CA GLU A 194 14.48 -5.51 31.23
C GLU A 194 15.05 -6.90 30.87
N ASN A 195 15.46 -7.09 29.62
CA ASN A 195 16.34 -8.18 29.17
C ASN A 195 16.08 -9.60 29.74
N THR A 196 15.22 -10.37 29.08
CA THR A 196 15.46 -11.83 28.93
C THR A 196 15.09 -12.28 27.51
N GLN A 197 15.86 -11.83 26.52
CA GLN A 197 15.83 -12.41 25.17
C GLN A 197 16.18 -13.91 25.16
N PHE A 198 16.75 -14.45 26.25
CA PHE A 198 17.37 -15.78 26.28
C PHE A 198 16.59 -16.88 27.04
N SER A 199 15.40 -16.62 27.60
CA SER A 199 14.61 -17.68 28.26
C SER A 199 13.09 -17.57 28.10
N ARG A 200 12.62 -17.11 26.94
CA ARG A 200 11.18 -17.01 26.68
C ARG A 200 10.63 -18.31 26.14
N SER A 201 9.44 -18.65 26.60
CA SER A 201 8.68 -19.76 26.03
C SER A 201 8.25 -19.42 24.60
N GLU A 202 8.07 -20.45 23.76
CA GLU A 202 7.54 -20.30 22.39
C GLU A 202 6.19 -19.55 22.38
N LYS A 203 5.37 -19.77 23.42
CA LYS A 203 4.08 -19.11 23.60
C LYS A 203 4.22 -17.59 23.80
N GLU A 204 5.19 -17.15 24.59
CA GLU A 204 5.46 -15.72 24.79
C GLU A 204 6.00 -15.07 23.50
N ASN A 205 6.89 -15.76 22.78
CA ASN A 205 7.39 -15.27 21.50
C ASN A 205 6.27 -15.11 20.48
N SER A 206 5.37 -16.10 20.39
CA SER A 206 4.19 -16.05 19.51
C SER A 206 3.27 -14.88 19.86
N ALA A 207 3.03 -14.63 21.15
CA ALA A 207 2.21 -13.50 21.59
C ALA A 207 2.85 -12.13 21.27
N ILE A 208 4.18 -12.01 21.37
CA ILE A 208 4.90 -10.78 21.00
C ILE A 208 4.80 -10.55 19.49
N LEU A 209 5.02 -11.59 18.70
CA LEU A 209 4.87 -11.52 17.25
C LEU A 209 3.45 -11.10 16.86
N LYS A 210 2.44 -11.66 17.52
CA LYS A 210 1.04 -11.27 17.31
C LYS A 210 0.82 -9.79 17.59
N ALA A 211 1.24 -9.31 18.76
CA ALA A 211 1.12 -7.90 19.12
C ALA A 211 1.84 -6.97 18.13
N PHE A 212 3.05 -7.34 17.71
CA PHE A 212 3.80 -6.60 16.70
C PHE A 212 3.10 -6.60 15.34
N PHE A 213 2.57 -7.74 14.87
CA PHE A 213 1.86 -7.80 13.60
C PHE A 213 0.56 -7.00 13.63
N HIS A 214 -0.15 -6.93 14.75
CA HIS A 214 -1.28 -6.00 14.87
C HIS A 214 -0.86 -4.54 14.67
N LEU A 215 0.24 -4.09 15.30
CA LEU A 215 0.80 -2.76 15.08
C LEU A 215 1.18 -2.56 13.60
N PHE A 216 1.80 -3.58 12.99
CA PHE A 216 2.29 -3.55 11.62
C PHE A 216 1.17 -3.47 10.57
N PHE A 217 0.10 -4.22 10.75
CA PHE A 217 -1.02 -4.26 9.81
C PHE A 217 -2.03 -3.12 10.00
N ASP A 218 -2.03 -2.42 11.15
CA ASP A 218 -3.01 -1.35 11.48
C ASP A 218 -3.17 -0.29 10.39
N PHE A 219 -2.05 0.25 9.88
CA PHE A 219 -2.09 1.25 8.81
C PHE A 219 -2.75 0.68 7.55
N TYR A 220 -2.38 -0.54 7.16
CA TYR A 220 -2.88 -1.18 5.95
C TYR A 220 -4.38 -1.50 6.07
N PHE A 221 -4.83 -2.06 7.19
CA PHE A 221 -6.25 -2.31 7.42
C PHE A 221 -7.06 -1.02 7.41
N SER A 222 -6.56 0.03 8.07
CA SER A 222 -7.22 1.33 8.05
C SER A 222 -7.28 1.93 6.66
N ALA A 223 -6.19 1.89 5.89
CA ALA A 223 -6.16 2.39 4.52
C ALA A 223 -7.13 1.63 3.60
N ILE A 224 -7.13 0.30 3.66
CA ILE A 224 -8.02 -0.54 2.84
C ILE A 224 -9.48 -0.23 3.19
N ALA A 225 -9.82 -0.18 4.48
CA ALA A 225 -11.19 0.11 4.92
C ALA A 225 -11.68 1.49 4.46
N HIS A 226 -10.86 2.54 4.59
CA HIS A 226 -11.23 3.88 4.12
C HIS A 226 -11.37 3.94 2.59
N TYR A 227 -10.56 3.19 1.84
CA TYR A 227 -10.72 3.06 0.40
C TYR A 227 -12.04 2.35 0.03
N GLU A 228 -12.35 1.20 0.64
CA GLU A 228 -13.59 0.46 0.37
C GLU A 228 -14.85 1.30 0.67
N LEU A 229 -14.83 2.04 1.79
CA LEU A 229 -15.91 2.94 2.16
C LEU A 229 -16.00 4.14 1.21
N GLY A 230 -14.86 4.72 0.83
CA GLY A 230 -14.78 5.82 -0.13
C GLY A 230 -15.34 5.45 -1.49
N LEU A 231 -15.01 4.26 -1.98
CA LEU A 231 -15.53 3.68 -3.22
C LEU A 231 -17.05 3.46 -3.15
N SER A 232 -17.54 2.91 -2.04
CA SER A 232 -18.98 2.70 -1.84
C SER A 232 -19.74 4.03 -1.89
N LEU A 233 -19.25 5.05 -1.18
CA LEU A 233 -19.84 6.40 -1.20
C LEU A 233 -19.77 7.05 -2.58
N TYR A 234 -18.67 6.84 -3.31
CA TYR A 234 -18.50 7.35 -4.66
C TYR A 234 -19.56 6.77 -5.61
N TYR A 235 -19.81 5.46 -5.56
CA TYR A 235 -20.86 4.83 -6.37
C TYR A 235 -22.27 5.29 -6.02
N MET A 236 -22.55 5.52 -4.74
CA MET A 236 -23.82 6.14 -4.34
C MET A 236 -23.99 7.54 -4.95
N ARG A 237 -22.96 8.38 -4.90
CA ARG A 237 -22.98 9.72 -5.53
C ARG A 237 -23.17 9.64 -7.04
N CYS A 238 -22.64 8.60 -7.69
CA CYS A 238 -22.83 8.34 -9.12
C CYS A 238 -24.21 7.76 -9.48
N GLY A 239 -25.13 7.64 -8.52
CA GLY A 239 -26.51 7.21 -8.75
C GLY A 239 -26.71 5.70 -8.81
N ALA A 240 -25.76 4.90 -8.30
CA ALA A 240 -25.97 3.47 -8.09
C ALA A 240 -27.15 3.28 -7.11
N LYS A 241 -28.30 2.83 -7.65
CA LYS A 241 -29.47 2.44 -6.87
C LYS A 241 -29.16 1.07 -6.26
N GLU A 242 -28.88 1.06 -4.95
CA GLU A 242 -28.43 -0.09 -4.15
C GLU A 242 -28.88 -1.48 -4.64
N ILE A 243 -27.93 -2.42 -4.78
CA ILE A 243 -28.23 -3.86 -4.79
C ILE A 243 -27.82 -4.41 -3.42
N GLY A 244 -28.65 -4.18 -2.40
CA GLY A 244 -28.65 -4.91 -1.12
C GLY A 244 -27.35 -4.87 -0.30
N GLU A 245 -27.37 -4.07 0.77
CA GLU A 245 -26.28 -3.74 1.69
C GLU A 245 -25.27 -2.76 1.10
N PRO A 246 -25.50 -1.44 1.24
CA PRO A 246 -24.37 -0.55 1.38
C PRO A 246 -23.49 -1.15 2.47
N HIS A 247 -22.17 -1.17 2.29
CA HIS A 247 -21.23 -1.63 3.30
C HIS A 247 -21.01 -3.15 3.49
N ARG A 248 -21.17 -4.00 2.47
CA ARG A 248 -20.50 -5.31 2.53
C ARG A 248 -19.06 -5.16 2.06
N SER A 249 -18.11 -5.32 2.98
CA SER A 249 -16.68 -5.27 2.66
C SER A 249 -16.31 -6.39 1.68
N PHE A 250 -15.85 -6.00 0.49
CA PHE A 250 -15.36 -6.93 -0.53
C PHE A 250 -14.08 -7.58 -0.03
N PHE A 251 -13.18 -6.79 0.55
CA PHE A 251 -11.90 -7.29 1.03
C PHE A 251 -12.04 -8.21 2.27
N SER A 252 -13.08 -8.06 3.09
CA SER A 252 -13.38 -9.02 4.17
C SER A 252 -13.63 -10.43 3.62
N SER A 253 -14.29 -10.54 2.47
CA SER A 253 -14.50 -11.83 1.81
C SER A 253 -13.17 -12.43 1.31
N VAL A 254 -12.26 -11.59 0.82
CA VAL A 254 -10.90 -11.99 0.42
C VAL A 254 -10.10 -12.53 1.60
N ILE A 255 -10.15 -11.84 2.75
CA ILE A 255 -9.49 -12.27 3.99
C ILE A 255 -10.08 -13.58 4.53
N ASN A 256 -11.40 -13.74 4.53
CA ASN A 256 -12.03 -15.01 4.93
C ASN A 256 -11.56 -16.16 4.02
N GLY A 257 -11.51 -15.93 2.70
CA GLY A 257 -10.98 -16.90 1.75
C GLY A 257 -9.51 -17.27 1.99
N TYR A 258 -8.69 -16.33 2.46
CA TYR A 258 -7.30 -16.59 2.87
C TYR A 258 -7.25 -17.55 4.06
N ASN A 259 -8.04 -17.27 5.09
CA ASN A 259 -8.08 -18.06 6.33
C ASN A 259 -8.66 -19.46 6.12
N ASP A 260 -9.75 -19.59 5.35
CA ASP A 260 -10.45 -20.87 5.18
C ASP A 260 -9.65 -21.90 4.38
N ASN A 261 -8.85 -21.45 3.42
CA ASN A 261 -8.20 -22.33 2.45
C ASN A 261 -6.67 -22.33 2.54
N GLY A 262 -6.09 -21.54 3.46
CA GLY A 262 -4.63 -21.33 3.55
C GLY A 262 -4.01 -20.79 2.26
N ARG A 263 -4.79 -20.06 1.46
CA ARG A 263 -4.36 -19.54 0.15
C ARG A 263 -4.06 -18.06 0.23
N ALA A 264 -3.14 -17.60 -0.61
CA ALA A 264 -2.82 -16.19 -0.82
C ALA A 264 -4.08 -15.32 -1.08
N CYS A 265 -4.09 -14.10 -0.54
CA CYS A 265 -5.15 -13.10 -0.72
C CYS A 265 -5.45 -12.83 -2.20
N PHE A 266 -4.43 -12.80 -3.07
CA PHE A 266 -4.64 -12.65 -4.52
C PHE A 266 -5.45 -13.83 -5.10
N SER A 267 -5.21 -15.05 -4.62
CA SER A 267 -5.98 -16.25 -5.01
C SER A 267 -7.44 -16.14 -4.57
N SER A 268 -7.67 -15.66 -3.35
CA SER A 268 -9.00 -15.41 -2.80
C SER A 268 -9.73 -14.30 -3.57
N MET A 269 -9.04 -13.22 -3.93
CA MET A 269 -9.55 -12.16 -4.81
C MET A 269 -10.01 -12.71 -6.16
N LEU A 270 -9.22 -13.59 -6.80
CA LEU A 270 -9.63 -14.25 -8.04
C LEU A 270 -10.85 -15.15 -7.83
N SER A 271 -11.00 -15.77 -6.65
CA SER A 271 -12.20 -16.55 -6.33
C SER A 271 -13.45 -15.66 -6.22
N GLU A 272 -13.33 -14.47 -5.64
CA GLU A 272 -14.43 -13.50 -5.58
C GLU A 272 -14.85 -13.03 -6.99
N LEU A 273 -13.89 -12.73 -7.86
CA LEU A 273 -14.19 -12.41 -9.28
C LEU A 273 -14.92 -13.56 -9.99
N ARG A 274 -14.51 -14.80 -9.72
CA ARG A 274 -15.20 -16.00 -10.24
C ARG A 274 -16.63 -16.11 -9.71
N THR A 275 -16.87 -15.78 -8.44
CA THR A 275 -18.22 -15.75 -7.85
C THR A 275 -19.09 -14.69 -8.52
N ILE A 276 -18.53 -13.52 -8.86
CA ILE A 276 -19.26 -12.48 -9.62
C ILE A 276 -19.64 -12.97 -11.01
N LEU A 277 -18.75 -13.66 -11.74
CA LEU A 277 -19.10 -14.26 -13.04
C LEU A 277 -20.26 -15.25 -12.92
N ALA A 278 -20.24 -16.09 -11.89
CA ALA A 278 -21.31 -17.05 -11.63
C ALA A 278 -22.66 -16.36 -11.40
N LYS A 279 -22.68 -15.26 -10.63
CA LYS A 279 -23.89 -14.45 -10.38
C LYS A 279 -24.44 -13.76 -11.63
N ASN A 280 -23.60 -13.52 -12.64
CA ASN A 280 -23.97 -12.91 -13.91
C ASN A 280 -24.13 -13.94 -15.04
N GLU A 281 -24.26 -15.24 -14.72
CA GLU A 281 -24.45 -16.33 -15.68
C GLU A 281 -23.31 -16.49 -16.72
N LEU A 282 -22.13 -15.90 -16.45
CA LEU A 282 -20.93 -15.98 -17.31
C LEU A 282 -20.03 -17.18 -16.99
N GLY A 283 -20.55 -18.11 -16.19
CA GLY A 283 -19.88 -19.34 -15.78
C GLY A 283 -19.18 -19.25 -14.42
N SER A 284 -19.17 -20.37 -13.70
CA SER A 284 -18.65 -20.48 -12.33
C SER A 284 -17.29 -21.17 -12.24
N SER A 285 -16.72 -21.59 -13.38
CA SER A 285 -15.51 -22.39 -13.43
C SER A 285 -14.24 -21.52 -13.43
N TRP A 286 -13.11 -22.08 -13.00
CA TRP A 286 -11.81 -21.42 -13.16
C TRP A 286 -11.42 -21.20 -14.63
N ARG A 287 -11.91 -22.05 -15.54
CA ARG A 287 -11.71 -21.86 -16.98
C ARG A 287 -12.48 -20.65 -17.50
N SER A 288 -13.68 -20.40 -16.97
CA SER A 288 -14.49 -19.22 -17.28
C SER A 288 -13.74 -17.94 -16.92
N LEU A 289 -13.14 -17.88 -15.73
CA LEU A 289 -12.30 -16.74 -15.34
C LEU A 289 -11.00 -16.66 -16.17
N ALA A 290 -10.38 -17.79 -16.48
CA ALA A 290 -9.11 -17.82 -17.22
C ALA A 290 -9.25 -17.29 -18.66
N ALA A 291 -10.44 -17.41 -19.27
CA ALA A 291 -10.72 -16.97 -20.63
C ALA A 291 -10.44 -15.47 -20.87
N TYR A 292 -10.44 -14.66 -19.80
CA TYR A 292 -10.14 -13.21 -19.89
C TYR A 292 -8.65 -12.89 -19.94
N ILE A 293 -7.76 -13.89 -19.79
CA ILE A 293 -6.31 -13.71 -19.90
C ILE A 293 -5.92 -13.67 -21.38
N ASP A 294 -5.39 -12.52 -21.80
CA ASP A 294 -4.81 -12.33 -23.13
C ASP A 294 -3.50 -13.15 -23.26
N ILE A 295 -3.44 -14.01 -24.27
CA ILE A 295 -2.26 -14.81 -24.64
C ILE A 295 -2.10 -14.70 -26.16
N ASP A 296 -0.99 -14.11 -26.60
CA ASP A 296 -0.64 -14.07 -28.02
C ASP A 296 -0.34 -15.50 -28.51
N GLU A 297 -1.13 -16.00 -29.45
CA GLU A 297 -0.88 -17.28 -30.11
C GLU A 297 0.22 -17.11 -31.17
N SER A 298 1.48 -17.03 -30.74
CA SER A 298 2.61 -17.09 -31.66
C SER A 298 3.22 -18.49 -31.68
N GLY A 299 3.01 -19.22 -32.78
CA GLY A 299 3.69 -20.49 -33.09
C GLY A 299 2.82 -21.75 -33.02
N GLU A 300 3.28 -22.83 -33.66
CA GLU A 300 2.68 -24.16 -33.53
C GLU A 300 2.89 -24.69 -32.11
N CYS A 301 1.81 -24.82 -31.36
CA CYS A 301 1.84 -25.34 -30.00
C CYS A 301 0.72 -26.36 -29.83
N ALA A 302 1.04 -27.53 -29.28
CA ALA A 302 0.08 -28.62 -29.08
C ALA A 302 -0.98 -28.33 -28.00
N GLU A 303 -0.73 -27.38 -27.08
CA GLU A 303 -1.69 -26.98 -26.04
C GLU A 303 -2.74 -26.00 -26.60
N THR A 304 -4.02 -26.24 -26.31
CA THR A 304 -5.11 -25.34 -26.68
C THR A 304 -5.01 -24.00 -25.95
N LEU A 305 -5.55 -22.91 -26.51
CA LEU A 305 -5.61 -21.60 -25.85
C LEU A 305 -6.21 -21.68 -24.44
N ASN A 306 -7.31 -22.43 -24.32
CA ASN A 306 -8.03 -22.60 -23.07
C ASN A 306 -7.14 -23.24 -21.98
N ASP A 307 -6.38 -24.27 -22.36
CA ASP A 307 -5.44 -24.93 -21.43
C ASP A 307 -4.31 -24.00 -21.00
N LYS A 308 -3.77 -23.20 -21.92
CA LYS A 308 -2.73 -22.19 -21.62
C LYS A 308 -3.24 -21.12 -20.66
N GLN A 309 -4.43 -20.58 -20.94
CA GLN A 309 -5.09 -19.60 -20.08
C GLN A 309 -5.35 -20.17 -18.68
N TYR A 310 -5.88 -21.38 -18.61
CA TYR A 310 -6.15 -22.05 -17.33
C TYR A 310 -4.88 -22.33 -16.54
N LYS A 311 -3.80 -22.79 -17.19
CA LYS A 311 -2.49 -23.00 -16.59
C LYS A 311 -1.89 -21.69 -16.08
N GLN A 312 -1.98 -20.61 -16.85
CA GLN A 312 -1.54 -19.28 -16.44
C GLN A 312 -2.30 -18.77 -15.20
N LEU A 313 -3.63 -18.92 -15.18
CA LEU A 313 -4.44 -18.54 -14.01
C LEU A 313 -4.12 -19.41 -12.79
N LYS A 314 -3.88 -20.71 -13.00
CA LYS A 314 -3.46 -21.65 -11.94
C LYS A 314 -2.12 -21.21 -11.34
N ASP A 315 -1.16 -20.80 -12.17
CA ASP A 315 0.11 -20.26 -11.70
C ASP A 315 -0.11 -19.01 -10.84
N TRP A 316 -0.90 -18.05 -11.32
CA TRP A 316 -1.22 -16.82 -10.57
C TRP A 316 -1.85 -17.11 -9.21
N ARG A 317 -2.79 -18.05 -9.15
CA ARG A 317 -3.45 -18.49 -7.92
C ARG A 317 -2.48 -19.12 -6.90
N ASN A 318 -1.35 -19.63 -7.36
CA ASN A 318 -0.30 -20.25 -6.54
C ASN A 318 0.89 -19.29 -6.31
N GLY A 319 0.76 -18.00 -6.64
CA GLY A 319 1.84 -17.03 -6.52
C GLY A 319 2.99 -17.21 -7.50
N LYS A 320 2.81 -18.02 -8.55
CA LYS A 320 3.82 -18.29 -9.58
C LYS A 320 3.53 -17.48 -10.84
N ASN A 321 4.57 -17.08 -11.57
CA ASN A 321 4.47 -16.38 -12.85
C ASN A 321 3.45 -15.21 -12.85
N MET A 322 3.47 -14.41 -11.77
CA MET A 322 2.50 -13.35 -11.52
C MET A 322 2.42 -12.35 -12.68
N PRO A 323 1.23 -11.80 -12.97
CA PRO A 323 1.07 -10.89 -14.10
C PRO A 323 1.87 -9.59 -13.90
N SER A 324 2.37 -9.06 -15.02
CA SER A 324 2.83 -7.68 -15.09
C SER A 324 1.66 -6.72 -14.94
N ALA A 325 1.92 -5.45 -14.61
CA ALA A 325 0.87 -4.44 -14.47
C ALA A 325 0.00 -4.31 -15.73
N ASN A 326 0.61 -4.38 -16.92
CA ASN A 326 -0.11 -4.31 -18.20
C ASN A 326 -0.96 -5.56 -18.44
N LYS A 327 -0.41 -6.76 -18.17
CA LYS A 327 -1.15 -8.02 -18.32
C LYS A 327 -2.34 -8.08 -17.35
N LEU A 328 -2.17 -7.60 -16.11
CA LEU A 328 -3.24 -7.51 -15.14
C LEU A 328 -4.31 -6.50 -15.56
N ARG A 329 -3.93 -5.32 -16.06
CA ARG A 329 -4.88 -4.32 -16.59
C ARG A 329 -5.70 -4.89 -17.74
N LYS A 330 -5.06 -5.51 -18.74
CA LYS A 330 -5.77 -6.17 -19.85
C LYS A 330 -6.76 -7.24 -19.37
N PHE A 331 -6.34 -8.10 -18.44
CA PHE A 331 -7.20 -9.11 -17.84
C PHE A 331 -8.46 -8.49 -17.21
N VAL A 332 -8.30 -7.44 -16.39
CA VAL A 332 -9.43 -6.76 -15.76
C VAL A 332 -10.30 -6.04 -16.79
N SER A 333 -9.71 -5.39 -17.80
CA SER A 333 -10.48 -4.77 -18.89
C SER A 333 -11.35 -5.78 -19.63
N ASN A 334 -10.81 -6.95 -19.99
CA ASN A 334 -11.56 -8.02 -20.65
C ASN A 334 -12.69 -8.55 -19.75
N TYR A 335 -12.40 -8.74 -18.46
CA TYR A 335 -13.36 -9.17 -17.46
C TYR A 335 -14.51 -8.18 -17.28
N MET A 336 -14.21 -6.87 -17.14
CA MET A 336 -15.23 -5.83 -16.95
C MET A 336 -16.08 -5.62 -18.21
N ASN A 337 -15.47 -5.67 -19.39
CA ASN A 337 -16.20 -5.60 -20.66
C ASN A 337 -17.25 -6.72 -20.78
N ALA A 338 -16.92 -7.93 -20.34
CA ALA A 338 -17.86 -9.06 -20.35
C ALA A 338 -19.04 -8.88 -19.37
N LEU A 339 -18.82 -8.15 -18.26
CA LEU A 339 -19.86 -7.77 -17.31
C LEU A 339 -20.68 -6.55 -17.75
N GLY A 340 -20.36 -5.94 -18.90
CA GLY A 340 -20.96 -4.68 -19.34
C GLY A 340 -20.57 -3.47 -18.48
N GLY A 341 -19.52 -3.59 -17.66
CA GLY A 341 -19.02 -2.53 -16.78
C GLY A 341 -17.76 -1.86 -17.35
N ASN A 342 -17.47 -0.66 -16.85
CA ASN A 342 -16.29 0.13 -17.24
C ASN A 342 -15.35 0.44 -16.06
N ASP A 343 -15.67 -0.02 -14.86
CA ASP A 343 -14.87 0.18 -13.66
C ASP A 343 -13.64 -0.77 -13.60
N VAL A 344 -12.67 -0.50 -14.47
CA VAL A 344 -11.43 -1.26 -14.55
C VAL A 344 -10.51 -0.93 -13.37
N ASP A 345 -10.45 0.35 -12.96
CA ASP A 345 -9.46 0.82 -12.01
C ASP A 345 -9.76 0.36 -10.58
N SER A 346 -11.01 0.32 -10.13
CA SER A 346 -11.31 -0.11 -8.75
C SER A 346 -11.03 -1.61 -8.55
N VAL A 347 -11.39 -2.45 -9.53
CA VAL A 347 -11.06 -3.88 -9.52
C VAL A 347 -9.54 -4.10 -9.55
N LEU A 348 -8.81 -3.29 -10.33
CA LEU A 348 -7.34 -3.34 -10.34
C LEU A 348 -6.73 -2.98 -8.99
N ILE A 349 -7.28 -1.98 -8.29
CA ILE A 349 -6.81 -1.59 -6.96
C ILE A 349 -6.99 -2.74 -5.99
N TYR A 350 -8.14 -3.41 -5.95
CA TYR A 350 -8.35 -4.57 -5.09
C TYR A 350 -7.37 -5.73 -5.38
N LEU A 351 -7.13 -6.05 -6.66
CA LEU A 351 -6.13 -7.05 -7.04
C LEU A 351 -4.71 -6.67 -6.60
N ARG A 352 -4.37 -5.37 -6.65
CA ARG A 352 -3.08 -4.86 -6.17
C ARG A 352 -2.97 -4.90 -4.66
N ILE A 353 -4.03 -4.54 -3.94
CA ILE A 353 -4.10 -4.65 -2.47
C ILE A 353 -3.90 -6.10 -2.06
N ALA A 354 -4.66 -7.04 -2.65
CA ALA A 354 -4.57 -8.46 -2.34
C ALA A 354 -3.15 -9.01 -2.56
N ARG A 355 -2.53 -8.67 -3.69
CA ARG A 355 -1.13 -9.01 -3.97
C ARG A 355 -0.15 -8.34 -3.01
N GLY A 356 -0.39 -7.08 -2.63
CA GLY A 356 0.44 -6.35 -1.69
C GLY A 356 0.43 -6.96 -0.30
N ILE A 357 -0.73 -7.44 0.16
CA ILE A 357 -0.83 -8.22 1.41
C ILE A 357 -0.04 -9.51 1.30
N ASP A 358 -0.17 -10.27 0.20
CA ASP A 358 0.63 -11.50 0.01
C ASP A 358 2.14 -11.22 0.07
N GLU A 359 2.59 -10.14 -0.57
CA GLU A 359 4.00 -9.75 -0.54
C GLU A 359 4.45 -9.31 0.87
N LEU A 360 3.58 -8.66 1.64
CA LEU A 360 3.85 -8.36 3.06
C LEU A 360 3.98 -9.64 3.89
N VAL A 361 3.07 -10.60 3.73
CA VAL A 361 3.13 -11.89 4.45
C VAL A 361 4.45 -12.60 4.16
N VAL A 362 4.83 -12.71 2.89
CA VAL A 362 6.10 -13.33 2.49
C VAL A 362 7.30 -12.63 3.14
N ARG A 363 7.35 -11.29 3.09
CA ARG A 363 8.44 -10.52 3.71
C ARG A 363 8.54 -10.76 5.22
N LEU A 364 7.41 -10.83 5.92
CA LEU A 364 7.38 -11.07 7.37
C LEU A 364 7.83 -12.50 7.70
N CYS A 365 7.38 -13.50 6.94
CA CYS A 365 7.83 -14.89 7.09
C CYS A 365 9.35 -15.02 6.87
N GLU A 366 9.90 -14.35 5.85
CA GLU A 366 11.34 -14.36 5.55
C GLU A 366 12.18 -13.67 6.65
N GLN A 367 11.63 -12.63 7.29
CA GLN A 367 12.31 -11.87 8.34
C GLN A 367 12.35 -12.63 9.67
N VAL A 368 11.24 -13.24 10.08
CA VAL A 368 11.12 -13.90 11.39
C VAL A 368 11.66 -15.33 11.36
N LYS A 369 11.55 -16.04 10.22
CA LYS A 369 12.02 -17.43 10.03
C LYS A 369 11.48 -18.41 11.07
N ASP A 370 10.21 -18.27 11.41
CA ASP A 370 9.49 -19.12 12.35
C ASP A 370 8.21 -19.65 11.66
N GLU A 371 7.94 -20.95 11.79
CA GLU A 371 6.81 -21.62 11.15
C GLU A 371 5.45 -21.16 11.70
N SER A 372 5.40 -20.70 12.96
CA SER A 372 4.19 -20.18 13.59
C SER A 372 3.70 -18.86 12.99
N VAL A 373 4.58 -18.12 12.30
CA VAL A 373 4.31 -16.78 11.76
C VAL A 373 3.13 -16.78 10.81
N VAL A 374 2.99 -17.81 9.98
CA VAL A 374 1.87 -17.89 9.01
C VAL A 374 0.53 -17.94 9.74
N SER A 375 0.43 -18.74 10.81
CA SER A 375 -0.79 -18.85 11.62
C SER A 375 -1.08 -17.54 12.36
N ILE A 376 -0.07 -16.91 12.95
CA ILE A 376 -0.23 -15.64 13.66
C ILE A 376 -0.70 -14.55 12.69
N ILE A 377 -0.11 -14.46 11.50
CA ILE A 377 -0.53 -13.50 10.48
C ILE A 377 -1.97 -13.78 10.05
N ALA A 378 -2.36 -15.05 9.86
CA ALA A 378 -3.75 -15.40 9.52
C ALA A 378 -4.73 -14.89 10.60
N GLU A 379 -4.41 -15.08 11.88
CA GLU A 379 -5.21 -14.55 12.99
C GLU A 379 -5.29 -13.01 12.97
N VAL A 380 -4.19 -12.32 12.68
CA VAL A 380 -4.18 -10.85 12.59
C VAL A 380 -4.97 -10.36 11.36
N LEU A 381 -4.82 -11.02 10.21
CA LEU A 381 -5.60 -10.72 9.01
C LEU A 381 -7.09 -10.88 9.23
N ALA A 382 -7.51 -11.89 10.00
CA ALA A 382 -8.91 -12.13 10.36
C ALA A 382 -9.59 -10.96 11.09
N GLU A 383 -8.84 -9.99 11.60
CA GLU A 383 -9.36 -8.82 12.31
C GLU A 383 -9.75 -7.67 11.37
N TYR A 384 -9.37 -7.74 10.09
CA TYR A 384 -9.71 -6.72 9.10
C TYR A 384 -11.22 -6.36 9.06
N PRO A 385 -12.17 -7.31 9.12
CA PRO A 385 -13.60 -6.98 9.13
C PRO A 385 -13.99 -6.02 10.27
N LYS A 386 -13.32 -6.09 11.42
CA LYS A 386 -13.57 -5.17 12.55
C LYS A 386 -13.14 -3.74 12.23
N TYR A 387 -12.06 -3.56 11.47
CA TYR A 387 -11.63 -2.23 11.01
C TYR A 387 -12.68 -1.62 10.08
N PHE A 388 -13.14 -2.41 9.11
CA PHE A 388 -14.17 -1.96 8.18
C PHE A 388 -15.46 -1.53 8.91
N GLU A 389 -15.98 -2.36 9.82
CA GLU A 389 -17.19 -2.03 10.57
C GLU A 389 -16.99 -0.82 11.50
N ARG A 390 -15.83 -0.68 12.17
CA ARG A 390 -15.52 0.49 13.00
C ARG A 390 -15.59 1.78 12.19
N TYR A 391 -14.96 1.83 11.02
CA TYR A 391 -14.92 3.06 10.23
C TYR A 391 -16.25 3.35 9.54
N LYS A 392 -16.98 2.31 9.14
CA LYS A 392 -18.36 2.42 8.65
C LYS A 392 -19.28 3.08 9.69
N GLN A 393 -19.21 2.65 10.96
CA GLN A 393 -20.01 3.23 12.04
C GLN A 393 -19.71 4.71 12.31
N ASN A 394 -18.50 5.17 12.02
CA ASN A 394 -18.11 6.58 12.18
C ASN A 394 -18.55 7.47 11.00
N LEU A 395 -19.05 6.90 9.91
CA LEU A 395 -19.54 7.62 8.73
C LEU A 395 -21.06 7.83 8.73
N VAL A 396 -21.78 7.04 9.54
CA VAL A 396 -23.24 7.14 9.78
C VAL A 396 -23.46 7.99 11.03
#